data_AF-A0A8T4EQC8-F1
#
_entry.id   AF-A0A8T4EQC8-F1
#
_cell.length_a   1.000
_cell.length_b   1.000
_cell.length_c   1.000
_cell.angle_alpha   90.00
_cell.angle_beta   90.00
_cell.angle_gamma   90.00
#
_symmetry.space_group_name_H-M   'P 1'
#
loop_
_entity.id
_entity.type
_entity.pdbx_description
1 polymer ?
#
loop_
_entity_poly.entity_id
_entity_poly.type
_entity_poly.pdbx_seq_one_letter_code
_entity_poly.pdbx_strand_id
1 'polypeptide(L)'
;MKKRQSNKGSKLGLENAVSAAYKVVTKDMKSLGLRRNPNIIIYPEGEWYFLPREKVVPGKGDYGGIWVARSLSAAKMLNKYMKEKYSVSTRIFRAAIGDVLYQNSYRIKTDRIKLGEEIIL
;
A
#
# COMPACT_ATOMS: atom_id res chain seq x y z
N MET A 1 -44.17 -24.73 18.67
CA MET A 1 -42.84 -25.17 18.19
C MET A 1 -42.61 -24.63 16.78
N LYS A 2 -41.65 -23.71 16.60
CA LYS A 2 -41.27 -23.15 15.29
C LYS A 2 -40.16 -24.02 14.68
N LYS A 3 -40.40 -24.65 13.53
CA LYS A 3 -39.34 -25.13 12.63
C LYS A 3 -39.36 -24.25 11.38
N ARG A 4 -38.42 -23.30 11.31
CA ARG A 4 -37.99 -22.69 10.05
C ARG A 4 -36.58 -23.17 9.79
N GLN A 5 -36.44 -24.07 8.82
CA GLN A 5 -35.19 -24.25 8.11
C GLN A 5 -34.94 -22.93 7.35
N SER A 6 -33.78 -22.31 7.54
CA SER A 6 -33.28 -21.33 6.58
C SER A 6 -31.85 -21.69 6.19
N ASN A 7 -31.71 -21.83 4.88
CA ASN A 7 -30.52 -22.07 4.07
C ASN A 7 -29.16 -21.79 4.73
N LYS A 8 -28.35 -22.87 4.79
CA LYS A 8 -26.90 -22.80 4.76
C LYS A 8 -26.46 -22.28 3.38
N GLY A 9 -26.42 -20.96 3.26
CA GLY A 9 -25.74 -20.25 2.18
C GLY A 9 -24.59 -19.43 2.77
N SER A 10 -23.59 -20.07 3.38
CA SER A 10 -22.36 -19.37 3.72
C SER A 10 -21.52 -19.25 2.45
N LYS A 11 -21.67 -18.09 1.80
CA LYS A 11 -20.91 -17.60 0.67
C LYS A 11 -19.45 -18.06 0.73
N LEU A 12 -19.01 -18.68 -0.37
CA LEU A 12 -17.62 -18.86 -0.74
C LEU A 12 -16.82 -17.57 -0.51
N GLY A 13 -15.54 -17.76 -0.17
CA GLY A 13 -14.60 -16.78 0.36
C GLY A 13 -14.75 -15.38 -0.25
N LEU A 14 -14.95 -14.42 0.65
CA LEU A 14 -14.80 -13.00 0.36
C LEU A 14 -13.44 -12.80 -0.34
N GLU A 15 -13.51 -12.51 -1.64
CA GLU A 15 -12.47 -11.81 -2.36
C GLU A 15 -12.07 -10.61 -1.50
N ASN A 16 -10.89 -10.71 -0.89
CA ASN A 16 -10.38 -9.73 0.05
C ASN A 16 -10.50 -8.35 -0.58
N ALA A 17 -11.30 -7.48 0.03
CA ALA A 17 -11.57 -6.15 -0.46
C ALA A 17 -10.25 -5.42 -0.74
N VAL A 18 -9.92 -5.27 -2.02
CA VAL A 18 -8.74 -4.54 -2.47
C VAL A 18 -9.02 -3.06 -2.23
N SER A 19 -8.48 -2.50 -1.14
CA SER A 19 -8.54 -1.06 -0.92
C SER A 19 -7.61 -0.38 -1.92
N ALA A 20 -8.15 0.46 -2.81
CA ALA A 20 -7.34 1.22 -3.75
C ALA A 20 -6.51 2.27 -2.99
N ALA A 21 -5.19 2.12 -3.00
CA ALA A 21 -4.25 3.06 -2.43
C ALA A 21 -3.30 3.61 -3.51
N TYR A 22 -2.38 4.49 -3.12
CA TYR A 22 -1.44 5.11 -4.06
C TYR A 22 -0.01 4.90 -3.58
N LYS A 23 0.84 4.35 -4.44
CA LYS A 23 2.27 4.23 -4.18
C LYS A 23 3.02 5.34 -4.88
N VAL A 24 3.92 5.98 -4.14
CA VAL A 24 4.91 6.90 -4.70
C VAL A 24 6.28 6.21 -4.65
N VAL A 25 6.94 6.14 -5.79
CA VAL A 25 8.26 5.52 -5.96
C VAL A 25 9.19 6.47 -6.70
N THR A 26 10.50 6.28 -6.56
CA THR A 26 11.48 6.96 -7.41
C THR A 26 11.38 6.47 -8.86
N LYS A 27 12.06 7.15 -9.81
CA LYS A 27 12.06 6.74 -11.23
C LYS A 27 12.58 5.31 -11.44
N ASP A 28 13.51 4.86 -10.61
CA ASP A 28 14.06 3.50 -10.60
C ASP A 28 13.23 2.53 -9.73
N MET A 29 11.96 2.82 -9.52
CA MET A 29 10.97 1.96 -8.85
C MET A 29 11.27 1.63 -7.39
N LYS A 30 12.08 2.45 -6.71
CA LYS A 30 12.41 2.26 -5.30
C LYS A 30 11.42 2.94 -4.36
N SER A 31 11.31 2.41 -3.14
CA SER A 31 10.70 3.13 -2.03
C SER A 31 11.45 4.44 -1.76
N LEU A 32 10.74 5.45 -1.26
CA LEU A 32 11.30 6.79 -1.06
C LEU A 32 12.40 6.89 0.02
N GLY A 33 12.67 5.83 0.78
CA GLY A 33 13.68 5.85 1.86
C GLY A 33 13.42 6.85 2.99
N LEU A 34 12.19 7.37 3.11
CA LEU A 34 11.84 8.37 4.13
C LEU A 34 12.02 7.81 5.54
N ARG A 35 12.32 8.72 6.49
CA ARG A 35 12.50 8.42 7.93
C ARG A 35 13.62 7.41 8.21
N ARG A 36 14.67 7.40 7.38
CA ARG A 36 15.84 6.52 7.51
C ARG A 36 15.45 5.03 7.52
N ASN A 37 14.38 4.66 6.81
CA ASN A 37 14.02 3.25 6.68
C ASN A 37 15.12 2.52 5.88
N PRO A 38 15.85 1.56 6.50
CA PRO A 38 16.95 0.87 5.82
C PRO A 38 16.47 -0.04 4.68
N ASN A 39 15.17 -0.38 4.65
CA ASN A 39 14.60 -1.25 3.64
C ASN A 39 14.19 -0.45 2.41
N ILE A 40 15.14 -0.26 1.50
CA ILE A 40 14.84 0.20 0.14
C ILE A 40 14.27 -0.97 -0.66
N ILE A 41 12.98 -0.89 -0.97
CA ILE A 41 12.24 -1.91 -1.72
C ILE A 41 12.18 -1.46 -3.17
N ILE A 42 12.53 -2.33 -4.11
CA ILE A 42 12.27 -2.15 -5.54
C ILE A 42 10.95 -2.85 -5.86
N TYR A 43 9.99 -2.13 -6.44
CA TYR A 43 8.67 -2.67 -6.75
C TYR A 43 8.59 -3.10 -8.21
N PRO A 44 8.20 -4.35 -8.51
CA PRO A 44 7.86 -4.75 -9.86
C PRO A 44 6.55 -4.10 -10.30
N GLU A 45 6.45 -3.68 -11.56
CA GLU A 45 5.20 -3.21 -12.16
C GLU A 45 4.31 -4.42 -12.46
N GLY A 46 3.00 -4.32 -12.22
CA GLY A 46 2.04 -5.35 -12.59
C GLY A 46 2.10 -6.66 -11.79
N GLU A 47 2.99 -6.78 -10.81
CA GLU A 47 3.15 -7.96 -9.96
C GLU A 47 2.93 -7.64 -8.48
N TRP A 48 2.56 -8.67 -7.70
CA TRP A 48 2.47 -8.54 -6.25
C TRP A 48 3.87 -8.61 -5.63
N TYR A 49 4.24 -7.58 -4.89
CA TYR A 49 5.35 -7.61 -3.95
C TYR A 49 4.84 -7.93 -2.55
N PHE A 50 5.50 -8.87 -1.88
CA PHE A 50 5.17 -9.32 -0.52
C PHE A 50 6.34 -9.04 0.42
N LEU A 51 6.07 -8.53 1.62
CA LEU A 51 7.07 -8.63 2.70
C LEU A 51 7.10 -10.07 3.21
N PRO A 52 8.31 -10.61 3.49
CA PRO A 52 8.44 -11.84 4.28
C PRO A 52 7.72 -11.69 5.62
N ARG A 53 7.01 -12.74 6.06
CA ARG A 53 6.09 -12.69 7.21
C ARG A 53 6.79 -12.25 8.49
N GLU A 54 8.02 -12.69 8.70
CA GLU A 54 8.90 -12.34 9.81
C GLU A 54 9.32 -10.87 9.82
N LYS A 55 9.21 -10.17 8.69
CA LYS A 55 9.46 -8.73 8.58
C LYS A 55 8.20 -7.89 8.75
N VAL A 56 7.02 -8.49 8.87
CA VAL A 56 5.75 -7.77 9.03
C VAL A 56 5.55 -7.40 10.50
N VAL A 57 5.44 -6.10 10.79
CA VAL A 57 5.23 -5.54 12.13
C VAL A 57 4.04 -4.58 12.11
N PRO A 58 2.89 -4.96 12.69
CA PRO A 58 1.72 -4.07 12.80
C PRO A 58 1.98 -2.78 13.58
N GLY A 59 1.10 -1.80 13.41
CA GLY A 59 1.13 -0.54 14.16
C GLY A 59 1.90 0.62 13.50
N LYS A 60 2.07 1.71 14.26
CA LYS A 60 2.50 3.03 13.75
C LYS A 60 3.98 3.16 13.39
N GLY A 61 4.80 2.15 13.70
CA GLY A 61 6.24 2.18 13.44
C GLY A 61 6.56 2.23 11.95
N ASP A 62 7.63 2.93 11.58
CA ASP A 62 8.04 3.11 10.19
C ASP A 62 8.57 1.83 9.53
N TYR A 63 9.14 0.93 10.33
CA TYR A 63 9.64 -0.38 9.92
C TYR A 63 8.54 -1.44 9.85
N GLY A 64 8.75 -2.47 9.05
CA GLY A 64 7.95 -3.70 9.07
C GLY A 64 6.63 -3.63 8.34
N GLY A 65 6.59 -2.92 7.21
CA GLY A 65 5.46 -2.91 6.30
C GLY A 65 5.68 -1.96 5.13
N ILE A 66 4.79 -2.04 4.15
CA ILE A 66 4.77 -1.20 2.97
C ILE A 66 3.87 -0.01 3.25
N TRP A 67 4.43 1.19 3.23
CA TRP A 67 3.65 2.41 3.31
C TRP A 67 3.15 2.85 1.94
N VAL A 68 1.86 3.15 1.87
CA VAL A 68 1.16 3.72 0.72
C VAL A 68 0.35 4.94 1.16
N ALA A 69 0.10 5.87 0.25
CA ALA A 69 -0.81 6.99 0.46
C ALA A 69 -2.27 6.54 0.33
N ARG A 70 -3.15 7.06 1.18
CA ARG A 70 -4.58 6.73 1.19
C ARG A 70 -5.36 7.33 0.01
N SER A 71 -4.88 8.45 -0.51
CA SER A 71 -5.54 9.20 -1.57
C SER A 71 -4.52 9.73 -2.56
N LEU A 72 -5.00 10.07 -3.76
CA LEU A 72 -4.17 10.72 -4.78
C LEU A 72 -3.63 12.07 -4.27
N SER A 73 -4.42 12.84 -3.51
CA SER A 73 -3.97 14.10 -2.93
C SER A 73 -2.78 13.92 -1.98
N ALA A 74 -2.80 12.89 -1.13
CA ALA A 74 -1.67 12.55 -0.27
C ALA A 74 -0.45 12.07 -1.07
N ALA A 75 -0.66 11.33 -2.17
CA ALA A 75 0.41 10.92 -3.07
C ALA A 75 1.06 12.12 -3.79
N LYS A 76 0.25 13.06 -4.29
CA LYS A 76 0.73 14.32 -4.89
C LYS A 76 1.52 15.15 -3.88
N MET A 77 1.07 15.21 -2.63
CA MET A 77 1.80 15.87 -1.54
C MET A 77 3.18 15.24 -1.32
N LEU A 78 3.27 13.90 -1.33
CA LEU A 78 4.55 13.20 -1.23
C LEU A 78 5.45 13.46 -2.44
N ASN A 79 4.92 13.46 -3.66
CA ASN A 79 5.68 13.80 -4.87
C ASN A 79 6.26 15.21 -4.79
N LYS A 80 5.42 16.21 -4.44
CA LYS A 80 5.86 17.59 -4.23
C LYS A 80 6.96 17.68 -3.17
N TYR A 81 6.77 17.03 -2.02
CA TYR A 81 7.75 17.01 -0.94
C TYR A 81 9.09 16.41 -1.37
N MET A 82 9.09 15.29 -2.11
CA MET A 82 10.32 14.67 -2.62
C MET A 82 11.06 15.58 -3.61
N LYS A 83 10.31 16.28 -4.48
CA LYS A 83 10.87 17.22 -5.43
C LYS A 83 11.48 18.44 -4.73
N GLU A 84 10.76 19.06 -3.80
CA GLU A 84 11.20 20.29 -3.14
C GLU A 84 12.29 20.06 -2.10
N LYS A 85 12.19 18.98 -1.31
CA LYS A 85 13.11 18.75 -0.18
C LYS A 85 14.36 17.98 -0.57
N TYR A 86 14.26 17.09 -1.55
CA TYR A 86 15.33 16.16 -1.91
C TYR A 86 15.75 16.27 -3.38
N SER A 87 15.11 17.13 -4.19
CA SER A 87 15.36 17.21 -5.64
C SER A 87 15.17 15.87 -6.37
N VAL A 88 14.33 14.98 -5.82
CA VAL A 88 14.06 13.64 -6.37
C VAL A 88 12.74 13.67 -7.15
N SER A 89 12.80 13.28 -8.42
CA SER A 89 11.62 13.00 -9.22
C SER A 89 11.00 11.66 -8.84
N THR A 90 9.68 11.61 -8.73
CA THR A 90 8.94 10.38 -8.38
C THR A 90 7.81 10.09 -9.36
N ARG A 91 7.39 8.83 -9.39
CA ARG A 91 6.24 8.29 -10.13
C ARG A 91 5.14 7.95 -9.13
N ILE A 92 3.87 8.04 -9.54
CA ILE A 92 2.72 7.70 -8.71
C ILE A 92 1.95 6.57 -9.38
N PHE A 93 1.60 5.53 -8.64
CA PHE A 93 0.79 4.42 -9.12
C PHE A 93 -0.45 4.23 -8.26
N ARG A 94 -1.58 3.90 -8.90
CA ARG A 94 -2.67 3.20 -8.21
C ARG A 94 -2.17 1.82 -7.80
N ALA A 95 -2.54 1.39 -6.62
CA ALA A 95 -2.07 0.13 -6.07
C ALA A 95 -3.19 -0.64 -5.37
N ALA A 96 -3.21 -1.94 -5.62
CA ALA A 96 -3.90 -2.90 -4.78
C ALA A 96 -3.02 -3.18 -3.54
N ILE A 97 -3.65 -3.31 -2.37
CA ILE A 97 -2.96 -3.64 -1.12
C ILE A 97 -3.51 -4.93 -0.51
N GLY A 98 -2.72 -5.55 0.35
CA GLY A 98 -3.14 -6.66 1.18
C GLY A 98 -3.77 -6.22 2.49
N ASP A 99 -3.38 -6.90 3.56
CA ASP A 99 -3.92 -6.65 4.89
C ASP A 99 -3.48 -5.27 5.39
N VAL A 100 -4.39 -4.57 6.05
CA VAL A 100 -4.11 -3.27 6.66
C VAL A 100 -3.48 -3.50 8.03
N LEU A 101 -2.18 -3.27 8.12
CA LEU A 101 -1.38 -3.41 9.35
C LEU A 101 -1.53 -2.21 10.28
N TYR A 102 -1.76 -1.03 9.69
CA TYR A 102 -2.02 0.23 10.38
C TYR A 102 -2.52 1.28 9.40
N GLN A 103 -3.35 2.21 9.87
CA GLN A 103 -3.86 3.32 9.08
C GLN A 103 -3.85 4.61 9.91
N ASN A 104 -3.44 5.71 9.29
CA ASN A 104 -3.64 7.06 9.83
C ASN A 104 -4.40 7.92 8.81
N SER A 105 -4.48 9.24 9.03
CA SER A 105 -5.24 10.15 8.18
C SER A 105 -4.75 10.19 6.72
N TYR A 106 -3.49 9.86 6.43
CA TYR A 106 -2.89 10.06 5.10
C TYR A 106 -2.18 8.84 4.50
N ARG A 107 -1.83 7.82 5.30
CA ARG A 107 -1.15 6.60 4.85
C ARG A 107 -1.77 5.33 5.40
N ILE A 108 -1.60 4.26 4.64
CA ILE A 108 -1.86 2.87 5.05
C ILE A 108 -0.53 2.13 5.07
N LYS A 109 -0.35 1.28 6.08
CA LYS A 109 0.70 0.28 6.16
C LYS A 109 0.10 -1.07 5.81
N THR A 110 0.71 -1.79 4.88
CA THR A 110 0.24 -3.09 4.41
C THR A 110 1.39 -4.10 4.30
N ASP A 111 1.08 -5.38 4.24
CA ASP A 111 2.01 -6.50 4.10
C ASP A 111 2.42 -6.76 2.64
N ARG A 112 1.53 -6.44 1.68
CA ARG A 112 1.76 -6.64 0.24
C ARG A 112 1.14 -5.54 -0.60
N ILE A 113 1.70 -5.35 -1.80
CA ILE A 113 1.25 -4.34 -2.75
C ILE A 113 1.39 -4.85 -4.18
N LYS A 114 0.47 -4.44 -5.06
CA LYS A 114 0.61 -4.60 -6.51
C LYS A 114 0.43 -3.26 -7.19
N LEU A 115 1.43 -2.83 -7.95
CA LEU A 115 1.36 -1.59 -8.73
C LEU A 115 0.50 -1.82 -9.97
N GLY A 116 -0.49 -0.96 -10.17
CA GLY A 116 -1.36 -0.94 -11.34
C GLY A 116 -1.05 0.23 -12.26
N GLU A 117 -2.08 1.00 -12.59
CA GLU A 117 -1.99 2.18 -13.47
C GLU A 117 -1.08 3.28 -12.87
N GLU A 118 -0.14 3.78 -13.69
CA GLU A 118 0.62 4.99 -13.38
C GLU A 118 -0.25 6.24 -13.56
N ILE A 119 -0.20 7.14 -12.58
CA ILE A 119 -0.85 8.45 -12.64
C ILE A 119 0.13 9.47 -13.21
N ILE A 120 -0.17 9.94 -14.42
CA ILE A 120 0.56 11.04 -15.06
C ILE A 120 0.17 12.36 -14.35
N LEU A 121 1.17 13.12 -13.92
CA LEU A 121 1.02 14.38 -13.19
C LEU A 121 1.16 15.60 -14.08
#